data_AF-A0AAJ4ZD68-F1
#
_entry.id   AF-A0AAJ4ZD68-F1
#
_cell.length_a   1.000
_cell.length_b   1.000
_cell.length_c   1.000
_cell.angle_alpha   90.00
_cell.angle_beta   90.00
_cell.angle_gamma   90.00
#
_symmetry.space_group_name_H-M   'P 1'
#
loop_
_entity.id
_entity.type
_entity.pdbx_description
1 polymer ?
#
loop_
_entity_poly.entity_id
_entity_poly.type
_entity_poly.pdbx_seq_one_letter_code
_entity_poly.pdbx_strand_id
1 'polypeptide(L)'
;MSTSIERKSPHAMSRNVRWFVLGMLWASTLALVGLTLAAWMSSPAKAAPAATSSASGLAVKGAPSSLGKAPSGIGRDATPAELGAWDIDVRPDFKGLPKGQGSVADGQKLFDARCASCHGTFGESNEVFNPLVGGTTPDDIKTGHVASLRANNQPVRTTLMKVDTVSTIWDYIRRAMPWNAPRSLTPDEVYAVTAYILNLGEIVPSDFVLSDRNIADVQKFMPNRNGMTRAHGMWRVGDKPDTHNKACMQDCPGAGIVTSALPAYARDAHGDLAAQNRVIGPVRGVDTKLPPLSGTAAQNASVRKTAALATLGMASPDAPAQTAAATSPAATLADKNGCLACHGVTDKKIGPAFSEVAAKYHGQSDATEKLVAKIRAGGAGNWGSMPMPPQSQIAETDVHTMVDWILRGAH
;
A
#
# COMPACT_ATOMS: atom_id res chain seq x y z
N MET A 1 6.36 -46.05 29.80
CA MET A 1 5.71 -46.44 28.54
C MET A 1 5.81 -45.27 27.58
N SER A 2 6.84 -45.30 26.73
CA SER A 2 7.15 -44.27 25.75
C SER A 2 7.36 -45.01 24.43
N THR A 3 6.52 -44.77 23.43
CA THR A 3 6.62 -45.41 22.11
C THR A 3 6.85 -44.32 21.07
N SER A 4 8.13 -44.05 20.81
CA SER A 4 8.60 -43.36 19.61
C SER A 4 8.62 -44.36 18.46
N ILE A 5 7.90 -44.05 17.37
CA ILE A 5 7.95 -44.83 16.13
C ILE A 5 9.07 -44.27 15.26
N GLU A 6 10.11 -45.09 15.10
CA GLU A 6 11.22 -44.98 14.15
C GLU A 6 10.73 -44.87 12.70
N ARG A 7 11.31 -43.92 11.95
CA ARG A 7 11.18 -43.84 10.49
C ARG A 7 12.43 -44.48 9.86
N LYS A 8 12.27 -45.70 9.32
CA LYS A 8 13.30 -46.44 8.58
C LYS A 8 13.75 -45.69 7.32
N SER A 9 15.06 -45.66 7.13
CA SER A 9 15.76 -45.18 5.93
C SER A 9 16.06 -46.37 4.99
N PRO A 10 15.79 -46.32 3.68
CA PRO A 10 16.20 -47.36 2.76
C PRO A 10 17.57 -47.07 2.12
N HIS A 11 18.51 -47.94 2.51
CA HIS A 11 19.59 -48.57 1.75
C HIS A 11 20.57 -47.76 0.89
N ALA A 12 21.82 -47.89 1.33
CA ALA A 12 23.03 -47.89 0.53
C ALA A 12 22.94 -48.86 -0.66
N MET A 13 23.34 -48.38 -1.84
CA MET A 13 23.68 -49.23 -2.98
C MET A 13 24.98 -48.74 -3.61
N SER A 14 25.76 -49.71 -4.07
CA SER A 14 27.22 -49.72 -4.15
C SER A 14 27.83 -48.83 -5.24
N ARG A 15 28.95 -48.19 -4.85
CA ARG A 15 29.98 -47.63 -5.73
C ARG A 15 30.58 -48.77 -6.56
N ASN A 16 30.07 -49.04 -7.77
CA ASN A 16 30.83 -49.71 -8.85
C ASN A 16 30.14 -49.74 -10.24
N VAL A 17 29.00 -49.06 -10.44
CA VAL A 17 28.31 -48.98 -11.75
C VAL A 17 28.26 -47.55 -12.27
N ARG A 18 29.37 -46.80 -12.13
CA ARG A 18 29.47 -45.40 -12.57
C ARG A 18 30.48 -45.15 -13.68
N TRP A 19 31.24 -46.17 -14.08
CA TRP A 19 32.31 -46.05 -15.07
C TRP A 19 31.98 -46.63 -16.46
N PHE A 20 30.83 -47.27 -16.65
CA PHE A 20 30.48 -47.91 -17.93
C PHE A 20 29.40 -47.20 -18.75
N VAL A 21 28.74 -46.15 -18.22
CA VAL A 21 27.67 -45.41 -18.95
C VAL A 21 28.15 -44.04 -19.47
N LEU A 22 29.34 -43.58 -19.07
CA LEU A 22 29.89 -42.28 -19.49
C LEU A 22 30.65 -42.33 -20.84
N GLY A 23 30.84 -43.50 -21.44
CA GLY A 23 31.67 -43.68 -22.66
C GLY A 23 30.91 -43.72 -23.99
N MET A 24 29.57 -43.79 -23.99
CA MET A 24 28.79 -44.05 -25.22
C MET A 24 27.89 -42.89 -25.69
N LEU A 25 27.89 -41.74 -25.00
CA LEU A 25 27.06 -40.58 -25.36
C LEU A 25 27.85 -39.39 -25.93
N TRP A 26 29.15 -39.54 -26.15
CA TRP A 26 30.04 -38.50 -26.70
C TRP A 26 30.27 -38.59 -28.22
N ALA A 27 29.58 -39.49 -28.93
CA ALA A 27 29.79 -39.72 -30.37
C ALA A 27 28.58 -39.38 -31.28
N SER A 28 27.50 -38.77 -30.76
CA SER A 28 26.25 -38.59 -31.53
C SER A 28 25.73 -37.14 -31.64
N THR A 29 26.41 -36.14 -31.08
CA THR A 29 25.96 -34.74 -31.12
C THR A 29 26.71 -33.84 -32.10
N LEU A 30 27.72 -34.35 -32.80
CA LEU A 30 28.48 -33.58 -33.82
C LEU A 30 27.95 -33.72 -35.26
N ALA A 31 26.87 -34.48 -35.49
CA ALA A 31 26.30 -34.68 -36.83
C ALA A 31 24.97 -33.93 -37.08
N LEU A 32 24.39 -33.24 -36.09
CA LEU A 32 23.11 -32.52 -36.23
C LEU A 32 23.22 -30.99 -36.27
N VAL A 33 24.43 -30.43 -36.18
CA VAL A 33 24.68 -28.97 -36.24
C VAL A 33 25.05 -28.50 -37.65
N GLY A 34 25.35 -29.43 -38.57
CA GLY A 34 25.72 -29.11 -39.96
C GLY A 34 24.56 -28.92 -40.95
N LEU A 35 23.32 -29.28 -40.59
CA LEU A 35 22.19 -29.34 -41.54
C LEU A 35 21.10 -28.27 -41.35
N THR A 36 21.27 -27.29 -40.47
CA THR A 36 20.32 -26.17 -40.31
C THR A 36 20.86 -24.82 -40.81
N LEU A 37 22.13 -24.73 -41.22
CA LEU A 37 22.70 -23.52 -41.82
C LEU A 37 22.44 -23.34 -43.32
N ALA A 38 21.95 -24.38 -44.03
CA ALA A 38 21.73 -24.31 -45.49
C ALA A 38 20.28 -24.01 -45.90
N ALA A 39 19.33 -23.90 -44.96
CA ALA A 39 17.92 -23.61 -45.25
C ALA A 39 17.54 -22.13 -45.11
N TRP A 40 18.47 -21.26 -44.74
CA TRP A 40 18.24 -19.81 -44.58
C TRP A 40 18.71 -18.96 -45.76
N MET A 41 19.39 -19.55 -46.75
CA MET A 41 19.95 -18.81 -47.91
C MET A 41 19.19 -19.01 -49.23
N SER A 42 18.04 -19.70 -49.21
CA SER A 42 17.29 -20.03 -50.43
C SER A 42 15.79 -19.73 -50.28
N SER A 43 15.44 -18.45 -50.20
CA SER A 43 14.08 -17.99 -50.51
C SER A 43 14.16 -16.64 -51.22
N PRO A 44 13.47 -16.48 -52.37
CA PRO A 44 13.63 -15.31 -53.21
C PRO A 44 12.94 -14.11 -52.56
N ALA A 45 13.70 -13.02 -52.41
CA ALA A 45 13.16 -11.72 -52.06
C ALA A 45 12.10 -11.32 -53.10
N LYS A 46 10.86 -11.18 -52.63
CA LYS A 46 9.78 -10.57 -53.42
C LYS A 46 10.10 -9.08 -53.54
N ALA A 47 10.59 -8.67 -54.70
CA ALA A 47 10.86 -7.30 -55.06
C ALA A 47 9.58 -6.46 -54.95
N ALA A 48 9.60 -5.43 -54.10
CA ALA A 48 8.69 -4.31 -54.19
C ALA A 48 9.09 -3.46 -55.40
N PRO A 49 8.14 -2.95 -56.20
CA PRO A 49 8.46 -2.18 -57.39
C PRO A 49 9.06 -0.82 -57.01
N ALA A 50 10.08 -0.43 -57.77
CA ALA A 50 10.68 0.89 -57.73
C ALA A 50 9.62 1.96 -58.03
N ALA A 51 9.39 2.86 -57.09
CA ALA A 51 8.69 4.11 -57.33
C ALA A 51 9.69 5.25 -57.20
N THR A 52 9.81 5.97 -58.30
CA THR A 52 10.61 7.15 -58.58
C THR A 52 10.54 8.20 -57.48
N SER A 53 11.71 8.71 -57.12
CA SER A 53 11.92 9.92 -56.35
C SER A 53 11.27 11.11 -57.06
N SER A 54 10.21 11.65 -56.46
CA SER A 54 9.76 13.02 -56.68
C SER A 54 9.66 13.69 -55.33
N ALA A 55 10.57 14.64 -55.10
CA ALA A 55 10.54 15.53 -53.97
C ALA A 55 9.24 16.34 -54.01
N SER A 56 8.34 16.05 -53.08
CA SER A 56 7.26 16.94 -52.69
C SER A 56 7.27 16.98 -51.18
N GLY A 57 7.76 18.09 -50.63
CA GLY A 57 7.77 18.32 -49.19
C GLY A 57 6.33 18.35 -48.66
N LEU A 58 5.89 17.24 -48.08
CA LEU A 58 4.79 17.26 -47.13
C LEU A 58 5.38 17.67 -45.78
N ALA A 59 5.33 18.97 -45.51
CA ALA A 59 5.33 19.46 -44.14
C ALA A 59 4.14 18.80 -43.42
N VAL A 60 4.42 17.82 -42.57
CA VAL A 60 3.47 17.36 -41.56
C VAL A 60 3.31 18.54 -40.59
N LYS A 61 2.37 19.43 -40.90
CA LYS A 61 1.77 20.29 -39.88
C LYS A 61 1.10 19.35 -38.90
N GLY A 62 1.74 19.09 -37.76
CA GLY A 62 1.07 18.50 -36.62
C GLY A 62 -0.18 19.34 -36.35
N ALA A 63 -1.35 18.76 -36.61
CA ALA A 63 -2.60 19.39 -36.26
C ALA A 63 -2.57 19.60 -34.73
N PRO A 64 -2.83 20.82 -34.23
CA PRO A 64 -3.01 21.00 -32.80
C PRO A 64 -4.15 20.06 -32.39
N SER A 65 -3.90 19.24 -31.37
CA SER A 65 -4.94 18.41 -30.78
C SER A 65 -6.10 19.33 -30.40
N SER A 66 -7.22 19.24 -31.13
CA SER A 66 -8.43 19.93 -30.73
C SER A 66 -8.89 19.28 -29.43
N LEU A 67 -8.69 19.97 -28.32
CA LEU A 67 -9.43 19.72 -27.08
C LEU A 67 -10.90 19.68 -27.48
N GLY A 68 -11.56 18.54 -27.33
CA GLY A 68 -12.93 18.35 -27.77
C GLY A 68 -13.82 19.40 -27.10
N LYS A 69 -14.64 20.10 -27.89
CA LYS A 69 -15.62 21.04 -27.34
C LYS A 69 -16.52 20.32 -26.34
N ALA A 70 -16.80 20.98 -25.23
CA ALA A 70 -17.77 20.49 -24.25
C ALA A 70 -19.10 20.16 -24.95
N PRO A 71 -19.71 19.00 -24.68
CA PRO A 71 -21.00 18.64 -25.26
C PRO A 71 -22.02 19.75 -25.02
N SER A 72 -22.81 20.08 -26.05
CA SER A 72 -23.84 21.12 -25.96
C SER A 72 -24.73 20.90 -24.73
N GLY A 73 -24.76 21.88 -23.83
CA GLY A 73 -25.57 21.85 -22.60
C GLY A 73 -24.89 21.28 -21.35
N ILE A 74 -23.63 20.81 -21.42
CA ILE A 74 -22.87 20.34 -20.25
C ILE A 74 -21.50 21.03 -20.20
N GLY A 75 -21.32 21.94 -19.24
CA GLY A 75 -20.05 22.61 -18.98
C GLY A 75 -19.62 23.62 -20.05
N ARG A 76 -18.33 23.99 -20.03
CA ARG A 76 -17.66 24.85 -21.01
C ARG A 76 -16.26 24.33 -21.30
N ASP A 77 -15.66 24.79 -22.38
CA ASP A 77 -14.26 24.51 -22.68
C ASP A 77 -13.35 25.07 -21.57
N ALA A 78 -12.31 24.31 -21.23
CA ALA A 78 -11.26 24.76 -20.32
C ALA A 78 -10.41 25.83 -21.00
N THR A 79 -10.13 26.91 -20.27
CA THR A 79 -9.24 27.97 -20.75
C THR A 79 -7.78 27.49 -20.74
N PRO A 80 -6.90 28.06 -21.58
CA PRO A 80 -5.47 27.76 -21.53
C PRO A 80 -4.84 28.02 -20.14
N ALA A 81 -5.33 29.01 -19.40
CA ALA A 81 -4.88 29.29 -18.03
C ALA A 81 -5.27 28.19 -17.04
N GLU A 82 -6.49 27.66 -17.15
CA GLU A 82 -6.93 26.53 -16.33
C GLU A 82 -6.12 25.26 -16.65
N LEU A 83 -5.89 24.99 -17.93
CA LEU A 83 -5.04 23.86 -18.34
C LEU A 83 -3.62 24.04 -17.81
N GLY A 84 -2.99 25.20 -17.99
CA GLY A 84 -1.65 25.46 -17.46
C GLY A 84 -1.54 25.36 -15.93
N ALA A 85 -2.63 25.61 -15.20
CA ALA A 85 -2.66 25.50 -13.74
C ALA A 85 -2.89 24.06 -13.23
N TRP A 86 -3.48 23.17 -14.02
CA TRP A 86 -3.87 21.82 -13.61
C TRP A 86 -3.07 20.70 -14.30
N ASP A 87 -2.73 20.91 -15.57
CA ASP A 87 -1.98 20.00 -16.44
C ASP A 87 -0.47 20.16 -16.20
N ILE A 88 -0.05 19.72 -15.02
CA ILE A 88 1.34 19.75 -14.57
C ILE A 88 1.99 18.36 -14.58
N ASP A 89 1.37 17.39 -15.25
CA ASP A 89 1.82 16.01 -15.29
C ASP A 89 3.17 15.86 -15.99
N VAL A 90 4.03 15.01 -15.43
CA VAL A 90 5.24 14.56 -16.12
C VAL A 90 5.15 13.06 -16.33
N ARG A 91 4.96 12.70 -17.59
CA ARG A 91 4.81 11.32 -18.01
C ARG A 91 6.14 10.56 -18.01
N PRO A 92 6.10 9.21 -18.05
CA PRO A 92 7.30 8.37 -18.25
C PRO A 92 8.13 8.67 -19.51
N ASP A 93 7.52 9.28 -20.54
CA ASP A 93 8.21 9.76 -21.75
C ASP A 93 8.71 11.21 -21.63
N PHE A 94 8.69 11.77 -20.42
CA PHE A 94 9.09 13.15 -20.08
C PHE A 94 8.28 14.25 -20.77
N LYS A 95 7.15 13.91 -21.39
CA LYS A 95 6.19 14.91 -21.84
C LYS A 95 5.61 15.65 -20.64
N GLY A 96 5.54 16.98 -20.74
CA GLY A 96 5.05 17.87 -19.68
C GLY A 96 6.14 18.36 -18.73
N LEU A 97 7.39 17.90 -18.90
CA LEU A 97 8.53 18.32 -18.10
C LEU A 97 8.88 19.81 -18.39
N PRO A 98 8.84 20.70 -17.38
CA PRO A 98 9.23 22.09 -17.55
C PRO A 98 10.75 22.23 -17.63
N LYS A 99 11.22 23.29 -18.28
CA LYS A 99 12.66 23.63 -18.33
C LYS A 99 13.17 23.96 -16.93
N GLY A 100 14.37 23.51 -16.62
CA GLY A 100 15.01 23.79 -15.34
C GLY A 100 16.17 22.87 -15.03
N GLN A 101 16.84 23.14 -13.93
CA GLN A 101 17.96 22.35 -13.43
C GLN A 101 18.15 22.52 -11.92
N GLY A 102 18.79 21.54 -11.29
CA GLY A 102 19.15 21.59 -9.88
C GLY A 102 20.29 20.65 -9.54
N SER A 103 21.21 21.12 -8.71
CA SER A 103 22.35 20.33 -8.25
C SER A 103 21.98 19.46 -7.04
N VAL A 104 22.72 18.37 -6.84
CA VAL A 104 22.60 17.54 -5.61
C VAL A 104 22.85 18.39 -4.35
N ALA A 105 23.83 19.29 -4.39
CA ALA A 105 24.19 20.13 -3.25
C ALA A 105 23.08 21.13 -2.86
N ASP A 106 22.40 21.72 -3.84
CA ASP A 106 21.24 22.59 -3.57
C ASP A 106 20.03 21.76 -3.11
N GLY A 107 19.89 20.55 -3.67
CA GLY A 107 18.87 19.59 -3.28
C GLY A 107 18.97 19.18 -1.82
N GLN A 108 20.18 18.93 -1.33
CA GLN A 108 20.44 18.60 0.08
C GLN A 108 19.97 19.73 1.00
N LYS A 109 20.40 20.97 0.75
CA LYS A 109 20.01 22.14 1.55
C LYS A 109 18.48 22.29 1.62
N LEU A 110 17.83 22.12 0.47
CA LEU A 110 16.37 22.24 0.39
C LEU A 110 15.67 21.08 1.09
N PHE A 111 16.18 19.86 0.94
CA PHE A 111 15.64 18.67 1.58
C PHE A 111 15.76 18.76 3.12
N ASP A 112 16.90 19.22 3.64
CA ASP A 112 17.08 19.48 5.08
C ASP A 112 16.08 20.50 5.61
N ALA A 113 15.83 21.56 4.84
CA ALA A 113 14.91 22.64 5.24
C ALA A 113 13.42 22.27 5.15
N ARG A 114 13.04 21.37 4.22
CA ARG A 114 11.62 21.18 3.84
C ARG A 114 11.13 19.73 3.92
N CYS A 115 12.02 18.74 4.02
CA CYS A 115 11.68 17.32 3.89
C CYS A 115 12.18 16.46 5.07
N ALA A 116 13.36 16.77 5.61
CA ALA A 116 14.05 15.92 6.59
C ALA A 116 13.29 15.73 7.90
N SER A 117 12.42 16.68 8.30
CA SER A 117 11.58 16.55 9.50
C SER A 117 10.67 15.32 9.48
N CYS A 118 10.33 14.83 8.28
CA CYS A 118 9.49 13.64 8.11
C CYS A 118 10.26 12.47 7.49
N HIS A 119 11.21 12.75 6.59
CA HIS A 119 11.92 11.73 5.81
C HIS A 119 13.31 11.35 6.36
N GLY A 120 13.80 12.04 7.41
CA GLY A 120 15.19 11.90 7.88
C GLY A 120 16.17 12.59 6.94
N THR A 121 17.37 12.95 7.40
CA THR A 121 18.36 13.71 6.59
C THR A 121 18.88 12.92 5.39
N PHE A 122 18.88 11.58 5.50
CA PHE A 122 19.35 10.65 4.48
C PHE A 122 18.20 9.82 3.85
N GLY A 123 16.94 10.24 4.04
CA GLY A 123 15.78 9.52 3.52
C GLY A 123 15.47 8.21 4.26
N GLU A 124 15.98 8.05 5.47
CA GLU A 124 15.95 6.84 6.29
C GLU A 124 14.74 6.71 7.21
N SER A 125 14.00 7.80 7.44
CA SER A 125 12.96 7.85 8.49
C SER A 125 11.95 6.72 8.35
N ASN A 126 11.73 6.04 9.47
CA ASN A 126 10.75 4.97 9.66
C ASN A 126 9.71 5.33 10.76
N GLU A 127 9.84 6.53 11.36
CA GLU A 127 8.98 6.96 12.46
C GLU A 127 7.64 7.51 11.95
N VAL A 128 7.67 8.21 10.81
CA VAL A 128 6.49 8.88 10.23
C VAL A 128 6.09 8.25 8.90
N PHE A 129 7.07 8.01 8.03
CA PHE A 129 6.87 7.44 6.70
C PHE A 129 7.80 6.25 6.48
N ASN A 130 7.58 5.48 5.41
CA ASN A 130 8.57 4.49 5.00
C ASN A 130 9.82 5.20 4.44
N PRO A 131 11.02 4.59 4.57
CA PRO A 131 12.25 5.15 4.03
C PRO A 131 12.14 5.39 2.52
N LEU A 132 12.68 6.52 2.08
CA LEU A 132 12.76 6.86 0.66
C LEU A 132 13.87 6.07 -0.03
N VAL A 133 14.97 5.84 0.69
CA VAL A 133 16.22 5.32 0.15
C VAL A 133 16.70 4.10 0.95
N GLY A 134 17.42 3.21 0.28
CA GLY A 134 17.99 1.99 0.87
C GLY A 134 17.41 0.72 0.25
N GLY A 135 18.10 -0.41 0.44
CA GLY A 135 17.65 -1.72 -0.07
C GLY A 135 17.86 -1.95 -1.58
N THR A 136 18.58 -1.05 -2.25
CA THR A 136 19.05 -1.17 -3.64
C THR A 136 20.57 -1.34 -3.68
N THR A 137 21.08 -1.99 -4.72
CA THR A 137 22.51 -2.24 -4.93
C THR A 137 22.96 -1.75 -6.31
N PRO A 138 24.28 -1.56 -6.53
CA PRO A 138 24.81 -1.26 -7.87
C PRO A 138 24.46 -2.31 -8.93
N ASP A 139 24.26 -3.57 -8.54
CA ASP A 139 23.84 -4.63 -9.47
C ASP A 139 22.35 -4.51 -9.85
N ASP A 140 21.52 -4.01 -8.95
CA ASP A 140 20.12 -3.68 -9.28
C ASP A 140 20.08 -2.54 -10.31
N ILE A 141 20.98 -1.54 -10.22
CA ILE A 141 21.13 -0.48 -11.23
C ILE A 141 21.54 -1.09 -12.58
N LYS A 142 22.49 -2.02 -12.63
CA LYS A 142 22.89 -2.67 -13.89
C LYS A 142 21.74 -3.46 -14.51
N THR A 143 21.04 -4.27 -13.72
CA THR A 143 19.99 -5.18 -14.21
C THR A 143 18.64 -4.49 -14.44
N GLY A 144 18.37 -3.40 -13.74
CA GLY A 144 17.07 -2.74 -13.69
C GLY A 144 16.01 -3.52 -12.90
N HIS A 145 16.43 -4.48 -12.10
CA HIS A 145 15.55 -5.25 -11.21
C HIS A 145 16.12 -5.28 -9.81
N VAL A 146 15.30 -4.91 -8.83
CA VAL A 146 15.72 -4.99 -7.42
C VAL A 146 15.58 -6.43 -6.92
N ALA A 147 16.71 -7.10 -6.72
CA ALA A 147 16.77 -8.52 -6.38
C ALA A 147 16.09 -8.84 -5.03
N SER A 148 16.24 -7.96 -4.05
CA SER A 148 15.67 -8.10 -2.70
C SER A 148 14.14 -8.10 -2.69
N LEU A 149 13.48 -7.44 -3.66
CA LEU A 149 12.03 -7.50 -3.83
C LEU A 149 11.54 -8.86 -4.33
N ARG A 150 12.37 -9.58 -5.10
CA ARG A 150 12.05 -10.92 -5.62
C ARG A 150 12.35 -12.02 -4.60
N ALA A 151 13.43 -11.85 -3.84
CA ALA A 151 13.81 -12.76 -2.77
C ALA A 151 12.88 -12.67 -1.54
N ASN A 152 12.07 -11.60 -1.44
CA ASN A 152 11.18 -11.32 -0.32
C ASN A 152 11.90 -11.35 1.05
N ASN A 153 13.17 -10.94 1.05
CA ASN A 153 14.04 -10.89 2.23
C ASN A 153 14.27 -9.46 2.74
N GLN A 154 13.64 -8.47 2.12
CA GLN A 154 13.72 -7.09 2.56
C GLN A 154 12.65 -6.78 3.62
N PRO A 155 13.04 -6.42 4.86
CA PRO A 155 12.08 -6.13 5.94
C PRO A 155 11.28 -4.86 5.68
N VAL A 156 11.90 -3.84 5.07
CA VAL A 156 11.26 -2.55 4.74
C VAL A 156 11.56 -2.19 3.30
N ARG A 157 10.50 -1.94 2.53
CA ARG A 157 10.58 -1.57 1.10
C ARG A 157 10.64 -0.06 0.97
N THR A 158 11.64 0.44 0.26
CA THR A 158 11.85 1.88 0.08
C THR A 158 11.25 2.38 -1.23
N THR A 159 11.13 3.70 -1.38
CA THR A 159 10.64 4.33 -2.61
C THR A 159 11.54 3.96 -3.80
N LEU A 160 12.86 4.09 -3.67
CA LEU A 160 13.80 3.78 -4.77
C LEU A 160 13.87 2.28 -5.14
N MET A 161 13.51 1.38 -4.22
CA MET A 161 13.35 -0.03 -4.57
C MET A 161 12.17 -0.28 -5.50
N LYS A 162 11.12 0.55 -5.41
CA LYS A 162 9.83 0.28 -6.05
C LYS A 162 9.58 1.07 -7.30
N VAL A 163 9.89 2.37 -7.28
CA VAL A 163 9.59 3.26 -8.40
C VAL A 163 10.43 2.87 -9.61
N ASP A 164 9.77 2.68 -10.75
CA ASP A 164 10.40 2.31 -12.02
C ASP A 164 10.86 3.53 -12.84
N THR A 165 10.23 4.69 -12.63
CA THR A 165 10.41 5.89 -13.43
C THR A 165 10.83 7.12 -12.63
N VAL A 166 11.89 7.80 -13.06
CA VAL A 166 12.37 9.03 -12.41
C VAL A 166 11.36 10.18 -12.55
N SER A 167 10.57 10.19 -13.63
CA SER A 167 9.49 11.17 -13.81
C SER A 167 8.41 11.06 -12.73
N THR A 168 8.13 9.86 -12.20
CA THR A 168 7.18 9.68 -11.11
C THR A 168 7.67 10.36 -9.83
N ILE A 169 8.98 10.27 -9.53
CA ILE A 169 9.57 10.97 -8.39
C ILE A 169 9.43 12.48 -8.57
N TRP A 170 9.81 12.98 -9.75
CA TRP A 170 9.76 14.39 -10.08
C TRP A 170 8.33 14.96 -10.04
N ASP A 171 7.35 14.30 -10.68
CA ASP A 171 5.94 14.72 -10.71
C ASP A 171 5.33 14.72 -9.30
N TYR A 172 5.58 13.65 -8.53
CA TYR A 172 5.07 13.52 -7.18
C TYR A 172 5.59 14.65 -6.27
N ILE A 173 6.88 14.97 -6.35
CA ILE A 173 7.46 16.06 -5.57
C ILE A 173 6.81 17.39 -5.96
N ARG A 174 6.73 17.71 -7.26
CA ARG A 174 6.08 18.95 -7.73
C ARG A 174 4.62 19.06 -7.32
N ARG A 175 3.87 17.96 -7.40
CA ARG A 175 2.41 17.97 -7.23
C ARG A 175 1.98 17.89 -5.77
N ALA A 176 2.68 17.11 -4.96
CA ALA A 176 2.20 16.68 -3.65
C ALA A 176 3.15 17.04 -2.49
N MET A 177 4.38 17.48 -2.76
CA MET A 177 5.35 17.80 -1.72
C MET A 177 5.71 19.29 -1.66
N PRO A 178 6.18 19.78 -0.50
CA PRO A 178 6.13 19.14 0.82
C PRO A 178 4.69 18.87 1.30
N TRP A 179 4.48 17.87 2.15
CA TRP A 179 3.14 17.43 2.56
C TRP A 179 2.26 18.56 3.14
N ASN A 180 2.87 19.51 3.87
CA ASN A 180 2.19 20.67 4.45
C ASN A 180 2.04 21.85 3.49
N ALA A 181 2.70 21.84 2.32
CA ALA A 181 2.64 22.89 1.31
C ALA A 181 2.79 22.32 -0.12
N PRO A 182 1.85 21.49 -0.62
CA PRO A 182 1.94 20.95 -1.97
C PRO A 182 2.02 22.06 -3.02
N ARG A 183 2.75 21.82 -4.12
CA ARG A 183 2.95 22.77 -5.23
C ARG A 183 3.67 24.07 -4.85
N SER A 184 4.37 24.10 -3.71
CA SER A 184 5.14 25.29 -3.29
C SER A 184 6.53 25.39 -3.89
N LEU A 185 7.08 24.29 -4.44
CA LEU A 185 8.41 24.25 -5.04
C LEU A 185 8.39 24.70 -6.51
N THR A 186 9.42 25.43 -6.90
CA THR A 186 9.72 25.78 -8.30
C THR A 186 10.30 24.59 -9.08
N PRO A 187 10.26 24.58 -10.42
CA PRO A 187 10.86 23.51 -11.22
C PRO A 187 12.32 23.20 -10.88
N ASP A 188 13.16 24.22 -10.71
CA ASP A 188 14.58 24.06 -10.37
C ASP A 188 14.77 23.42 -8.99
N GLU A 189 13.96 23.81 -8.01
CA GLU A 189 13.95 23.21 -6.67
C GLU A 189 13.51 21.73 -6.71
N VAL A 190 12.52 21.40 -7.54
CA VAL A 190 12.10 20.00 -7.74
C VAL A 190 13.24 19.18 -8.38
N TYR A 191 13.95 19.73 -9.37
CA TYR A 191 15.14 19.08 -9.93
C TYR A 191 16.22 18.85 -8.88
N ALA A 192 16.50 19.86 -8.05
CA ALA A 192 17.53 19.78 -7.02
C ALA A 192 17.20 18.66 -6.00
N VAL A 193 15.98 18.65 -5.45
CA VAL A 193 15.55 17.61 -4.50
C VAL A 193 15.54 16.22 -5.14
N THR A 194 15.09 16.11 -6.39
CA THR A 194 15.13 14.84 -7.13
C THR A 194 16.58 14.36 -7.31
N ALA A 195 17.51 15.24 -7.66
CA ALA A 195 18.93 14.90 -7.78
C ALA A 195 19.50 14.40 -6.45
N TYR A 196 19.16 15.05 -5.33
CA TYR A 196 19.61 14.64 -4.00
C TYR A 196 19.09 13.26 -3.61
N ILE A 197 17.79 12.97 -3.81
CA ILE A 197 17.22 11.64 -3.54
C ILE A 197 17.90 10.56 -4.38
N LEU A 198 18.17 10.84 -5.65
CA LEU A 198 18.90 9.93 -6.54
C LEU A 198 20.35 9.71 -6.08
N ASN A 199 21.00 10.75 -5.56
CA ASN A 199 22.36 10.66 -5.03
C ASN A 199 22.42 9.81 -3.76
N LEU A 200 21.46 9.97 -2.84
CA LEU A 200 21.33 9.12 -1.67
C LEU A 200 21.19 7.64 -2.04
N GLY A 201 20.52 7.34 -3.17
CA GLY A 201 20.41 5.99 -3.72
C GLY A 201 21.61 5.52 -4.54
N GLU A 202 22.71 6.28 -4.57
CA GLU A 202 23.91 6.03 -5.38
C GLU A 202 23.64 5.93 -6.89
N ILE A 203 22.53 6.53 -7.36
CA ILE A 203 22.14 6.52 -8.79
C ILE A 203 22.91 7.58 -9.58
N VAL A 204 23.23 8.71 -8.94
CA VAL A 204 24.01 9.83 -9.51
C VAL A 204 25.09 10.29 -8.55
N PRO A 205 26.23 10.83 -9.03
CA PRO A 205 27.30 11.33 -8.16
C PRO A 205 26.91 12.63 -7.43
N SER A 206 27.69 13.01 -6.43
CA SER A 206 27.39 14.15 -5.54
C SER A 206 27.57 15.53 -6.19
N ASP A 207 28.29 15.61 -7.30
CA ASP A 207 28.48 16.81 -8.11
C ASP A 207 27.48 16.92 -9.28
N PHE A 208 26.52 15.98 -9.36
CA PHE A 208 25.58 15.90 -10.45
C PHE A 208 24.60 17.08 -10.47
N VAL A 209 24.25 17.52 -11.68
CA VAL A 209 23.20 18.51 -11.94
C VAL A 209 22.12 17.86 -12.81
N LEU A 210 20.94 17.66 -12.24
CA LEU A 210 19.77 17.15 -12.95
C LEU A 210 19.08 18.29 -13.70
N SER A 211 18.61 18.04 -14.91
CA SER A 211 17.92 19.04 -15.74
C SER A 211 16.88 18.42 -16.67
N ASP A 212 16.09 19.27 -17.32
CA ASP A 212 15.18 18.88 -18.39
C ASP A 212 15.87 18.13 -19.55
N ARG A 213 17.17 18.39 -19.73
CA ARG A 213 17.95 17.85 -20.86
C ARG A 213 18.53 16.47 -20.61
N ASN A 214 18.75 16.09 -19.35
CA ASN A 214 19.47 14.86 -19.01
C ASN A 214 18.66 13.87 -18.15
N ILE A 215 17.50 14.25 -17.62
CA ILE A 215 16.69 13.35 -16.76
C ILE A 215 16.29 12.05 -17.48
N ALA A 216 16.12 12.11 -18.81
CA ALA A 216 15.82 10.92 -19.62
C ALA A 216 16.98 9.92 -19.67
N ASP A 217 18.22 10.39 -19.55
CA ASP A 217 19.38 9.51 -19.43
C ASP A 217 19.47 8.91 -18.03
N VAL A 218 19.11 9.65 -16.99
CA VAL A 218 19.07 9.17 -15.60
C VAL A 218 18.11 7.99 -15.43
N GLN A 219 17.01 7.96 -16.20
CA GLN A 219 16.06 6.84 -16.23
C GLN A 219 16.73 5.47 -16.45
N LYS A 220 17.84 5.41 -17.19
CA LYS A 220 18.59 4.18 -17.47
C LYS A 220 19.23 3.58 -16.22
N PHE A 221 19.41 4.39 -15.17
CA PHE A 221 20.06 4.00 -13.92
C PHE A 221 19.07 3.74 -12.78
N MET A 222 17.76 3.88 -13.02
CA MET A 222 16.75 3.54 -12.02
C MET A 222 16.86 2.03 -11.66
N PRO A 223 17.02 1.67 -10.37
CA PRO A 223 17.27 0.29 -9.94
C PRO A 223 16.15 -0.70 -10.28
N ASN A 224 14.91 -0.22 -10.37
CA ASN A 224 13.73 -1.06 -10.64
C ASN A 224 13.04 -0.73 -11.98
N ARG A 225 13.75 -0.11 -12.93
CA ARG A 225 13.17 0.31 -14.24
C ARG A 225 12.52 -0.81 -15.06
N ASN A 226 12.95 -2.05 -14.85
CA ASN A 226 12.39 -3.24 -15.52
C ASN A 226 11.49 -4.05 -14.59
N GLY A 227 11.26 -3.61 -13.35
CA GLY A 227 10.57 -4.37 -12.30
C GLY A 227 9.06 -4.50 -12.45
N MET A 228 8.44 -3.69 -13.32
CA MET A 228 6.99 -3.70 -13.54
C MET A 228 6.63 -4.52 -14.78
N THR A 229 5.59 -5.34 -14.68
CA THR A 229 5.09 -6.15 -15.80
C THR A 229 3.57 -6.13 -15.87
N ARG A 230 3.03 -6.07 -17.09
CA ARG A 230 1.61 -6.31 -17.37
C ARG A 230 1.32 -7.78 -17.68
N ALA A 231 2.35 -8.60 -17.78
CA ALA A 231 2.24 -10.04 -18.02
C ALA A 231 1.96 -10.77 -16.70
N HIS A 232 0.79 -10.51 -16.12
CA HIS A 232 0.25 -11.25 -14.99
C HIS A 232 -1.14 -11.77 -15.36
N GLY A 233 -1.54 -12.91 -14.79
CA GLY A 233 -2.78 -13.62 -15.15
C GLY A 233 -4.09 -12.92 -14.79
N MET A 234 -4.05 -11.63 -14.44
CA MET A 234 -5.22 -10.83 -14.07
C MET A 234 -5.54 -9.71 -15.07
N TRP A 235 -4.71 -9.46 -16.09
CA TRP A 235 -4.91 -8.33 -17.01
C TRP A 235 -5.76 -8.69 -18.23
N ARG A 236 -5.78 -9.95 -18.67
CA ARG A 236 -6.58 -10.41 -19.82
C ARG A 236 -7.59 -11.45 -19.38
N VAL A 237 -8.83 -11.31 -19.86
CA VAL A 237 -9.97 -12.20 -19.55
C VAL A 237 -9.74 -13.67 -19.97
N GLY A 238 -8.71 -13.95 -20.77
CA GLY A 238 -8.34 -15.31 -21.20
C GLY A 238 -6.98 -15.82 -20.69
N ASP A 239 -6.29 -15.07 -19.83
CA ASP A 239 -5.03 -15.56 -19.27
C ASP A 239 -5.29 -16.73 -18.31
N LYS A 240 -4.33 -17.67 -18.24
CA LYS A 240 -4.44 -18.81 -17.33
C LYS A 240 -4.43 -18.28 -15.89
N PRO A 241 -5.42 -18.65 -15.06
CA PRO A 241 -5.39 -18.35 -13.64
C PRO A 241 -4.11 -18.92 -13.02
N ASP A 242 -3.49 -18.15 -12.13
CA ASP A 242 -2.36 -18.57 -11.29
C ASP A 242 -2.77 -19.66 -10.28
N THR A 243 -4.05 -19.75 -9.96
CA THR A 243 -4.63 -20.84 -9.15
C THR A 243 -5.37 -21.86 -10.03
N HIS A 244 -5.04 -23.14 -9.90
CA HIS A 244 -5.74 -24.25 -10.56
C HIS A 244 -6.78 -24.93 -9.65
N ASN A 245 -7.36 -24.17 -8.73
CA ASN A 245 -8.25 -24.72 -7.71
C ASN A 245 -9.58 -25.16 -8.34
N LYS A 246 -9.86 -26.47 -8.32
CA LYS A 246 -11.22 -26.99 -8.55
C LYS A 246 -11.98 -26.86 -7.24
N ALA A 247 -13.13 -26.19 -7.26
CA ALA A 247 -14.00 -26.14 -6.10
C ALA A 247 -14.37 -27.57 -5.68
N CYS A 248 -14.13 -27.90 -4.43
CA CYS A 248 -14.64 -29.13 -3.87
C CYS A 248 -16.14 -28.97 -3.61
N MET A 249 -16.95 -29.92 -4.07
CA MET A 249 -18.41 -29.88 -3.96
C MET A 249 -18.99 -30.98 -3.06
N GLN A 250 -18.20 -31.99 -2.70
CA GLN A 250 -18.61 -33.13 -1.87
C GLN A 250 -17.45 -33.55 -0.95
N ASP A 251 -17.76 -33.85 0.31
CA ASP A 251 -16.83 -34.35 1.33
C ASP A 251 -15.52 -33.56 1.43
N CYS A 252 -15.65 -32.23 1.35
CA CYS A 252 -14.51 -31.34 1.40
C CYS A 252 -13.82 -31.42 2.76
N PRO A 253 -12.47 -31.35 2.80
CA PRO A 253 -11.73 -31.29 4.06
C PRO A 253 -12.39 -30.26 4.98
N GLY A 254 -12.65 -30.67 6.23
CA GLY A 254 -13.45 -29.87 7.17
C GLY A 254 -12.98 -28.42 7.26
N ALA A 255 -13.94 -27.52 7.48
CA ALA A 255 -13.67 -26.08 7.63
C ALA A 255 -12.49 -25.87 8.59
N GLY A 256 -11.47 -25.17 8.09
CA GLY A 256 -10.19 -25.04 8.76
C GLY A 256 -10.30 -24.49 10.18
N ILE A 257 -9.26 -24.76 10.97
CA ILE A 257 -9.04 -24.15 12.28
C ILE A 257 -9.13 -22.63 12.13
N VAL A 258 -9.81 -21.94 13.04
CA VAL A 258 -9.82 -20.48 13.07
C VAL A 258 -8.38 -20.01 13.37
N THR A 259 -7.66 -19.56 12.35
CA THR A 259 -6.26 -19.09 12.47
C THR A 259 -6.15 -17.60 12.75
N SER A 260 -7.23 -16.85 12.52
CA SER A 260 -7.30 -15.41 12.77
C SER A 260 -8.72 -15.03 13.16
N ALA A 261 -8.84 -14.13 14.14
CA ALA A 261 -10.09 -13.51 14.55
C ALA A 261 -9.81 -12.04 14.88
N LEU A 262 -10.80 -11.17 14.65
CA LEU A 262 -10.70 -9.79 15.12
C LEU A 262 -10.54 -9.79 16.64
N PRO A 263 -9.53 -9.08 17.18
CA PRO A 263 -9.45 -8.81 18.62
C PRO A 263 -10.74 -8.19 19.13
N ALA A 264 -11.11 -8.44 20.39
CA ALA A 264 -12.37 -7.96 20.97
C ALA A 264 -12.59 -6.45 20.73
N TYR A 265 -11.57 -5.62 20.99
CA TYR A 265 -11.61 -4.16 20.82
C TYR A 265 -11.87 -3.67 19.38
N ALA A 266 -11.67 -4.54 18.38
CA ALA A 266 -11.79 -4.21 16.97
C ALA A 266 -13.08 -4.76 16.34
N ARG A 267 -13.84 -5.58 17.06
CA ARG A 267 -15.02 -6.25 16.49
C ARG A 267 -16.13 -5.27 16.16
N ASP A 268 -16.37 -4.29 17.03
CA ASP A 268 -17.43 -3.30 16.92
C ASP A 268 -16.91 -1.87 16.65
N ALA A 269 -15.62 -1.72 16.34
CA ALA A 269 -14.98 -0.42 16.12
C ALA A 269 -15.63 0.41 14.99
N HIS A 270 -16.39 -0.25 14.11
CA HIS A 270 -17.15 0.38 13.03
C HIS A 270 -18.66 0.11 13.16
N GLY A 271 -19.15 -0.15 14.38
CA GLY A 271 -20.53 -0.58 14.62
C GLY A 271 -20.79 -2.01 14.19
N ASP A 272 -22.07 -2.37 14.04
CA ASP A 272 -22.45 -3.76 13.81
C ASP A 272 -22.27 -4.21 12.35
N LEU A 273 -21.35 -5.15 12.11
CA LEU A 273 -21.10 -5.72 10.78
C LEU A 273 -22.30 -6.53 10.23
N ALA A 274 -23.19 -7.04 11.08
CA ALA A 274 -24.43 -7.66 10.61
C ALA A 274 -25.34 -6.64 9.92
N ALA A 275 -25.49 -5.45 10.50
CA ALA A 275 -26.30 -4.37 9.93
C ALA A 275 -25.72 -3.75 8.65
N GLN A 276 -24.39 -3.86 8.46
CA GLN A 276 -23.70 -3.29 7.29
C GLN A 276 -23.68 -4.23 6.07
N ASN A 277 -23.94 -5.52 6.27
CA ASN A 277 -23.97 -6.50 5.20
C ASN A 277 -25.40 -6.80 4.77
N ARG A 278 -25.59 -7.03 3.48
CA ARG A 278 -26.88 -7.51 2.98
C ARG A 278 -27.19 -8.88 3.58
N VAL A 279 -28.43 -9.07 3.99
CA VAL A 279 -28.89 -10.37 4.48
C VAL A 279 -28.75 -11.44 3.39
N ILE A 280 -28.83 -11.09 2.10
CA ILE A 280 -28.71 -12.01 0.96
C ILE A 280 -27.36 -11.79 0.25
N GLY A 281 -26.59 -12.87 0.07
CA GLY A 281 -25.32 -12.85 -0.64
C GLY A 281 -24.36 -13.96 -0.18
N PRO A 282 -23.19 -14.11 -0.85
CA PRO A 282 -22.16 -15.07 -0.48
C PRO A 282 -21.46 -14.70 0.85
N VAL A 283 -21.52 -13.44 1.26
CA VAL A 283 -20.98 -12.95 2.53
C VAL A 283 -22.14 -12.58 3.45
N ARG A 284 -22.14 -13.14 4.67
CA ARG A 284 -23.10 -12.80 5.72
C ARG A 284 -22.37 -11.98 6.78
N GLY A 285 -22.94 -10.86 7.19
CA GLY A 285 -22.43 -10.11 8.33
C GLY A 285 -22.52 -10.93 9.62
N VAL A 286 -21.67 -10.62 10.58
CA VAL A 286 -21.66 -11.22 11.92
C VAL A 286 -22.11 -10.15 12.90
N ASP A 287 -22.99 -10.51 13.83
CA ASP A 287 -23.34 -9.62 14.94
C ASP A 287 -22.09 -9.44 15.80
N THR A 288 -21.55 -8.23 15.76
CA THR A 288 -20.29 -7.89 16.42
C THR A 288 -20.46 -7.43 17.86
N LYS A 289 -21.71 -7.21 18.30
CA LYS A 289 -22.06 -6.93 19.70
C LYS A 289 -22.04 -8.19 20.55
N LEU A 290 -22.16 -9.36 19.92
CA LEU A 290 -22.07 -10.65 20.60
C LEU A 290 -20.61 -11.13 20.72
N PRO A 291 -20.31 -11.93 21.77
CA PRO A 291 -19.00 -12.56 21.93
C PRO A 291 -18.57 -13.30 20.67
N PRO A 292 -17.25 -13.43 20.42
CA PRO A 292 -16.73 -14.22 19.32
C PRO A 292 -17.31 -15.63 19.32
N LEU A 293 -17.75 -16.09 18.15
CA LEU A 293 -18.14 -17.49 17.96
C LEU A 293 -16.94 -18.38 18.28
N SER A 294 -17.08 -19.21 19.32
CA SER A 294 -16.07 -20.15 19.79
C SER A 294 -16.58 -21.59 19.66
N GLY A 295 -15.70 -22.52 19.29
CA GLY A 295 -16.04 -23.94 19.13
C GLY A 295 -16.10 -24.39 17.67
N THR A 296 -16.73 -25.54 17.43
CA THR A 296 -16.79 -26.21 16.13
C THR A 296 -17.69 -25.46 15.14
N ALA A 297 -17.46 -25.66 13.83
CA ALA A 297 -18.31 -25.10 12.78
C ALA A 297 -19.80 -25.49 12.95
N ALA A 298 -20.09 -26.71 13.44
CA ALA A 298 -21.45 -27.17 13.71
C ALA A 298 -22.13 -26.39 14.84
N GLN A 299 -21.42 -26.14 15.94
CA GLN A 299 -21.94 -25.31 17.05
C GLN A 299 -22.23 -23.87 16.58
N ASN A 300 -21.32 -23.31 15.80
CA ASN A 300 -21.46 -21.96 15.26
C ASN A 300 -22.57 -21.85 14.20
N ALA A 301 -22.83 -22.92 13.43
CA ALA A 301 -23.92 -22.96 12.45
C ALA A 301 -25.30 -22.85 13.12
N SER A 302 -25.48 -23.51 14.27
CA SER A 302 -26.72 -23.42 15.05
C SER A 302 -26.95 -21.99 15.57
N VAL A 303 -25.93 -21.35 16.15
CA VAL A 303 -26.02 -19.96 16.63
C VAL A 303 -26.37 -18.99 15.49
N ARG A 304 -25.74 -19.14 14.32
CA ARG A 304 -26.02 -18.32 13.14
C ARG A 304 -27.44 -18.53 12.59
N LYS A 305 -27.93 -19.77 12.59
CA LYS A 305 -29.29 -20.09 12.14
C LYS A 305 -30.34 -19.42 13.04
N THR A 306 -30.13 -19.46 14.36
CA THR A 306 -31.00 -18.78 15.34
C THR A 306 -31.00 -17.26 15.15
N ALA A 307 -29.82 -16.64 14.99
CA ALA A 307 -29.70 -15.20 14.75
C ALA A 307 -30.35 -14.76 13.42
N ALA A 308 -30.20 -15.56 12.36
CA ALA A 308 -30.83 -15.29 11.06
C ALA A 308 -32.36 -15.38 11.13
N LEU A 309 -32.90 -16.37 11.84
CA LEU A 309 -34.35 -16.50 12.08
C LEU A 309 -34.90 -15.31 12.87
N ALA A 310 -34.19 -14.88 13.92
CA ALA A 310 -34.56 -13.69 14.70
C ALA A 310 -34.59 -12.41 13.84
N THR A 311 -33.59 -12.23 12.95
CA THR A 311 -33.53 -11.09 12.02
C THR A 311 -34.69 -11.08 11.03
N LEU A 312 -35.19 -12.26 10.64
CA LEU A 312 -36.33 -12.43 9.74
C LEU A 312 -37.69 -12.34 10.46
N GLY A 313 -37.72 -12.02 11.76
CA GLY A 313 -38.95 -11.99 12.56
C GLY A 313 -39.58 -13.37 12.75
N MET A 314 -38.84 -14.45 12.51
CA MET A 314 -39.27 -15.82 12.72
C MET A 314 -38.79 -16.27 14.10
N ALA A 315 -39.70 -16.28 15.08
CA ALA A 315 -39.37 -16.62 16.45
C ALA A 315 -38.72 -18.01 16.54
N SER A 316 -37.50 -18.07 17.10
CA SER A 316 -36.92 -19.32 17.60
C SER A 316 -37.46 -19.56 19.01
N PRO A 317 -37.94 -20.76 19.34
CA PRO A 317 -38.62 -21.01 20.62
C PRO A 317 -37.74 -20.91 21.89
N ASP A 318 -36.42 -20.69 21.77
CA ASP A 318 -35.46 -20.81 22.89
C ASP A 318 -34.50 -19.62 23.09
N ALA A 319 -34.86 -18.38 22.72
CA ALA A 319 -33.97 -17.22 22.94
C ALA A 319 -34.18 -16.55 24.32
N PRO A 320 -33.16 -16.44 25.20
CA PRO A 320 -33.25 -15.60 26.40
C PRO A 320 -33.18 -14.11 26.04
N ALA A 321 -33.98 -13.30 26.73
CA ALA A 321 -34.10 -11.86 26.52
C ALA A 321 -32.79 -11.13 26.87
N GLN A 322 -32.24 -10.35 25.93
CA GLN A 322 -31.17 -9.39 26.19
C GLN A 322 -31.78 -8.02 26.47
N THR A 323 -31.47 -7.48 27.65
CA THR A 323 -31.69 -6.08 28.02
C THR A 323 -30.66 -5.20 27.29
N ALA A 324 -31.13 -4.25 26.49
CA ALA A 324 -30.30 -3.22 25.88
C ALA A 324 -29.75 -2.29 26.98
N ALA A 325 -28.43 -2.18 27.09
CA ALA A 325 -27.78 -1.17 27.91
C ALA A 325 -28.07 0.23 27.35
N ALA A 326 -28.52 1.15 28.19
CA ALA A 326 -28.77 2.54 27.83
C ALA A 326 -27.44 3.30 27.66
N THR A 327 -27.21 3.88 26.48
CA THR A 327 -26.05 4.73 26.20
C THR A 327 -26.22 6.10 26.87
N SER A 328 -25.25 6.54 27.69
CA SER A 328 -25.31 7.86 28.35
C SER A 328 -25.13 9.02 27.34
N PRO A 329 -25.70 10.22 27.59
CA PRO A 329 -25.49 11.38 26.71
C PRO A 329 -24.02 11.77 26.52
N ALA A 330 -23.19 11.58 27.54
CA ALA A 330 -21.75 11.84 27.47
C ALA A 330 -21.01 10.83 26.58
N ALA A 331 -21.43 9.56 26.58
CA ALA A 331 -20.91 8.56 25.66
C ALA A 331 -21.24 8.91 24.19
N THR A 332 -22.44 9.45 23.93
CA THR A 332 -22.82 9.96 22.61
C THR A 332 -21.97 11.16 22.19
N LEU A 333 -21.66 12.08 23.11
CA LEU A 333 -20.76 13.20 22.84
C LEU A 333 -19.34 12.74 22.52
N ALA A 334 -18.82 11.75 23.24
CA ALA A 334 -17.50 11.18 23.00
C ALA A 334 -17.41 10.51 21.62
N ASP A 335 -18.45 9.78 21.22
CA ASP A 335 -18.55 9.16 19.90
C ASP A 335 -18.64 10.22 18.79
N LYS A 336 -19.56 11.18 18.93
CA LYS A 336 -19.78 12.25 17.94
C LYS A 336 -18.53 13.10 17.70
N ASN A 337 -17.72 13.31 18.74
CA ASN A 337 -16.46 14.05 18.64
C ASN A 337 -15.25 13.16 18.32
N GLY A 338 -15.46 11.88 17.97
CA GLY A 338 -14.41 10.97 17.49
C GLY A 338 -13.46 10.44 18.57
N CYS A 339 -13.75 10.65 19.85
CA CYS A 339 -12.88 10.23 20.96
C CYS A 339 -12.72 8.71 21.00
N LEU A 340 -13.77 7.97 20.63
CA LEU A 340 -13.80 6.49 20.63
C LEU A 340 -12.94 5.83 19.54
N ALA A 341 -12.45 6.62 18.57
CA ALA A 341 -11.50 6.14 17.56
C ALA A 341 -10.13 5.85 18.18
N CYS A 342 -9.73 6.63 19.18
CA CYS A 342 -8.41 6.53 19.82
C CYS A 342 -8.47 6.00 21.26
N HIS A 343 -9.62 6.09 21.93
CA HIS A 343 -9.81 5.64 23.32
C HIS A 343 -10.92 4.59 23.40
N GLY A 344 -10.73 3.52 24.18
CA GLY A 344 -11.81 2.61 24.54
C GLY A 344 -12.38 2.93 25.92
N VAL A 345 -13.61 2.50 26.21
CA VAL A 345 -14.22 2.68 27.54
C VAL A 345 -13.45 1.87 28.59
N THR A 346 -13.25 0.58 28.33
CA THR A 346 -12.51 -0.34 29.21
C THR A 346 -11.15 -0.75 28.65
N ASP A 347 -11.00 -0.75 27.33
CA ASP A 347 -9.83 -1.30 26.64
C ASP A 347 -8.93 -0.19 26.10
N LYS A 348 -7.61 -0.37 26.24
CA LYS A 348 -6.60 0.52 25.67
C LYS A 348 -6.59 0.39 24.13
N LYS A 349 -6.59 1.53 23.43
CA LYS A 349 -6.45 1.60 21.96
C LYS A 349 -5.16 2.34 21.59
N ILE A 350 -5.26 3.47 20.87
CA ILE A 350 -4.12 4.36 20.57
C ILE A 350 -3.75 5.14 21.83
N GLY A 351 -4.76 5.67 22.53
CA GLY A 351 -4.66 6.25 23.87
C GLY A 351 -5.08 5.28 24.97
N PRO A 352 -4.93 5.66 26.25
CA PRO A 352 -5.38 4.88 27.39
C PRO A 352 -6.90 4.66 27.37
N ALA A 353 -7.36 3.60 28.02
CA ALA A 353 -8.79 3.40 28.24
C ALA A 353 -9.36 4.49 29.16
N PHE A 354 -10.63 4.85 29.00
CA PHE A 354 -11.29 5.78 29.92
C PHE A 354 -11.32 5.25 31.36
N SER A 355 -11.46 3.93 31.54
CA SER A 355 -11.31 3.27 32.84
C SER A 355 -9.91 3.46 33.46
N GLU A 356 -8.84 3.40 32.65
CA GLU A 356 -7.46 3.63 33.09
C GLU A 356 -7.26 5.10 33.49
N VAL A 357 -7.84 6.04 32.73
CA VAL A 357 -7.83 7.46 33.06
C VAL A 357 -8.57 7.69 34.38
N ALA A 358 -9.78 7.14 34.52
CA ALA A 358 -10.56 7.22 35.76
C ALA A 358 -9.77 6.69 36.96
N ALA A 359 -9.13 5.51 36.81
CA ALA A 359 -8.33 4.91 37.86
C ALA A 359 -7.09 5.75 38.23
N LYS A 360 -6.37 6.31 37.26
CA LYS A 360 -5.17 7.13 37.51
C LYS A 360 -5.48 8.44 38.22
N TYR A 361 -6.62 9.06 37.90
CA TYR A 361 -7.03 10.34 38.48
C TYR A 361 -8.06 10.20 39.60
N HIS A 362 -8.35 8.97 40.04
CA HIS A 362 -9.29 8.71 41.11
C HIS A 362 -8.91 9.45 42.41
N GLY A 363 -9.85 10.20 42.97
CA GLY A 363 -9.66 10.92 44.24
C GLY A 363 -8.85 12.23 44.14
N GLN A 364 -8.44 12.67 42.94
CA GLN A 364 -7.81 13.97 42.75
C GLN A 364 -8.87 15.05 42.54
N SER A 365 -8.92 16.06 43.41
CA SER A 365 -9.91 17.14 43.37
C SER A 365 -9.77 18.07 42.15
N ASP A 366 -8.59 18.10 41.53
CA ASP A 366 -8.29 18.92 40.35
C ASP A 366 -8.22 18.12 39.04
N ALA A 367 -8.67 16.85 39.06
CA ALA A 367 -8.63 15.95 37.91
C ALA A 367 -9.41 16.50 36.71
N THR A 368 -10.63 17.02 36.92
CA THR A 368 -11.47 17.52 35.83
C THR A 368 -10.77 18.65 35.07
N GLU A 369 -10.33 19.69 35.76
CA GLU A 369 -9.67 20.85 35.14
C GLU A 369 -8.36 20.47 34.43
N LYS A 370 -7.55 19.61 35.05
CA LYS A 370 -6.31 19.11 34.44
C LYS A 370 -6.58 18.36 33.14
N LEU A 371 -7.60 17.49 33.13
CA LEU A 371 -7.94 16.69 31.95
C LEU A 371 -8.56 17.55 30.86
N VAL A 372 -9.43 18.49 31.19
CA VAL A 372 -10.00 19.46 30.24
C VAL A 372 -8.88 20.26 29.57
N ALA A 373 -7.98 20.84 30.36
CA ALA A 373 -6.84 21.60 29.83
C ALA A 373 -5.96 20.72 28.92
N LYS A 374 -5.72 19.47 29.31
CA LYS A 374 -4.91 18.52 28.53
C LYS A 374 -5.59 18.12 27.21
N ILE A 375 -6.90 17.90 27.21
CA ILE A 375 -7.66 17.54 26.00
C ILE A 375 -7.66 18.70 25.01
N ARG A 376 -7.85 19.94 25.49
CA ARG A 376 -7.86 21.13 24.62
C ARG A 376 -6.48 21.44 24.04
N ALA A 377 -5.42 21.35 24.85
CA ALA A 377 -4.05 21.67 24.43
C ALA A 377 -3.31 20.51 23.74
N GLY A 378 -3.75 19.27 23.95
CA GLY A 378 -3.05 18.06 23.52
C GLY A 378 -1.75 17.80 24.30
N GLY A 379 -0.94 16.90 23.75
CA GLY A 379 0.45 16.66 24.18
C GLY A 379 0.78 15.19 24.45
N ALA A 380 2.04 14.94 24.81
CA ALA A 380 2.62 13.60 25.02
C ALA A 380 3.12 13.40 26.47
N GLY A 381 3.63 12.20 26.77
CA GLY A 381 4.45 11.90 27.96
C GLY A 381 3.70 11.22 29.12
N ASN A 382 2.41 11.51 29.32
CA ASN A 382 1.66 10.97 30.48
C ASN A 382 1.29 9.48 30.35
N TRP A 383 1.24 8.96 29.13
CA TRP A 383 0.73 7.63 28.77
C TRP A 383 1.57 6.94 27.67
N GLY A 384 2.74 7.49 27.35
CA GLY A 384 3.61 7.02 26.27
C GLY A 384 4.15 8.17 25.41
N SER A 385 4.86 7.80 24.33
CA SER A 385 5.46 8.72 23.36
C SER A 385 4.47 9.24 22.33
N MET A 386 3.34 8.56 22.11
CA MET A 386 2.29 9.00 21.17
C MET A 386 1.60 10.28 21.69
N PRO A 387 1.67 11.41 20.95
CA PRO A 387 1.00 12.64 21.34
C PRO A 387 -0.51 12.56 21.09
N MET A 388 -1.31 13.06 22.04
CA MET A 388 -2.72 13.34 21.80
C MET A 388 -2.85 14.68 21.07
N PRO A 389 -3.51 14.75 19.90
CA PRO A 389 -3.72 16.02 19.19
C PRO A 389 -4.67 16.95 19.96
N PRO A 390 -4.46 18.28 19.90
CA PRO A 390 -5.32 19.25 20.57
C PRO A 390 -6.75 19.19 20.07
N GLN A 391 -7.72 19.22 20.98
CA GLN A 391 -9.16 19.20 20.68
C GLN A 391 -9.79 20.58 20.91
N SER A 392 -9.17 21.64 20.39
CA SER A 392 -9.64 23.03 20.60
C SER A 392 -10.97 23.35 19.90
N GLN A 393 -11.38 22.52 18.94
CA GLN A 393 -12.63 22.66 18.20
C GLN A 393 -13.89 22.19 18.97
N ILE A 394 -13.73 21.48 20.08
CA ILE A 394 -14.85 21.01 20.91
C ILE A 394 -15.19 22.10 21.93
N ALA A 395 -16.48 22.36 22.14
CA ALA A 395 -16.94 23.30 23.15
C ALA A 395 -16.45 22.86 24.54
N GLU A 396 -15.95 23.81 25.34
CA GLU A 396 -15.37 23.51 26.65
C GLU A 396 -16.37 22.78 27.58
N THR A 397 -17.63 23.20 27.55
CA THR A 397 -18.75 22.56 28.28
C THR A 397 -18.93 21.09 27.93
N ASP A 398 -18.71 20.73 26.66
CA ASP A 398 -18.83 19.36 26.18
C ASP A 398 -17.64 18.52 26.63
N VAL A 399 -16.43 19.12 26.63
CA VAL A 399 -15.23 18.48 27.16
C VAL A 399 -15.38 18.21 28.66
N HIS A 400 -15.89 19.15 29.44
CA HIS A 400 -16.22 18.94 30.86
C HIS A 400 -17.18 17.77 31.06
N THR A 401 -18.28 17.75 30.29
CA THR A 401 -19.30 16.69 30.37
C THR A 401 -18.70 15.31 30.09
N MET A 402 -17.81 15.20 29.10
CA MET A 402 -17.12 13.95 28.79
C MET A 402 -16.11 13.56 29.86
N VAL A 403 -15.32 14.51 30.39
CA VAL A 403 -14.33 14.25 31.44
C VAL A 403 -14.99 13.78 32.73
N ASP A 404 -16.09 14.41 33.15
CA ASP A 404 -16.84 13.99 34.34
C ASP A 404 -17.41 12.59 34.18
N TRP A 405 -17.90 12.26 32.98
CA TRP A 405 -18.34 10.89 32.66
C TRP A 405 -17.19 9.88 32.71
N ILE A 406 -16.02 10.23 32.15
CA ILE A 406 -14.81 9.40 32.21
C ILE A 406 -14.40 9.15 33.66
N LEU A 407 -14.31 10.20 34.48
CA LEU A 407 -13.89 10.10 35.89
C LEU A 407 -14.85 9.29 36.75
N ARG A 408 -16.14 9.24 36.38
CA ARG A 408 -17.13 8.34 37.01
C ARG A 408 -17.00 6.88 36.55
N GLY A 409 -16.08 6.56 35.64
CA GLY A 409 -15.86 5.20 35.15
C GLY A 409 -16.59 4.88 33.84
N ALA A 410 -17.02 5.90 33.10
CA ALA A 410 -17.49 5.80 31.72
C ALA A 410 -18.65 4.79 31.49
N HIS A 411 -19.58 4.69 32.46
CA HIS A 411 -20.81 3.89 32.38
C HIS A 411 -22.07 4.73 32.17
#